data_AF-A0A924VCN0-F1
#
_entry.id   AF-A0A924VCN0-F1
#
_cell.length_a   1.000
_cell.length_b   1.000
_cell.length_c   1.000
_cell.angle_alpha   90.00
_cell.angle_beta   90.00
_cell.angle_gamma   90.00
#
_symmetry.space_group_name_H-M   'P 1'
#
loop_
_entity.id
_entity.type
_entity.pdbx_description
1 polymer ?
#
loop_
_entity_poly.entity_id
_entity_poly.type
_entity_poly.pdbx_seq_one_letter_code
_entity_poly.pdbx_strand_id
1 'polypeptide(L)' 'MSADSPAFNLLKAQIEYQFNNPALLSQALTHRSFAANNNERLEFLGDSVLNFIVAHQLYNRFNKLPEGDLSRLRAAL' A
#
# COMPACT_ATOMS: atom_id res chain seq x y z
N MET A 1 21.16 -3.20 -5.31
CA MET A 1 21.05 -1.97 -4.49
C MET A 1 20.87 -2.43 -3.04
N SER A 2 21.77 -2.06 -2.14
CA SER A 2 21.64 -2.42 -0.71
C SER A 2 20.53 -1.59 -0.06
N ALA A 3 19.82 -2.18 0.91
CA ALA A 3 18.72 -1.52 1.61
C ALA A 3 19.14 -0.31 2.48
N ASP A 4 20.45 -0.05 2.57
CA ASP A 4 21.09 1.06 3.29
C ASP A 4 21.38 2.27 2.38
N SER A 5 20.86 2.29 1.16
CA SER A 5 20.95 3.45 0.26
C SER A 5 20.42 4.72 0.94
N PRO A 6 21.08 5.90 0.78
CA PRO A 6 20.60 7.17 1.30
C PRO A 6 19.14 7.48 0.92
N ALA A 7 18.76 7.13 -0.31
CA ALA A 7 17.38 7.31 -0.79
C ALA A 7 16.36 6.48 0.00
N PHE A 8 16.71 5.26 0.40
CA PHE A 8 15.82 4.40 1.20
C PHE A 8 15.70 4.91 2.63
N ASN A 9 16.78 5.46 3.19
CA ASN A 9 16.74 6.09 4.51
C ASN A 9 15.87 7.35 4.54
N LEU A 10 15.95 8.18 3.51
CA LEU A 10 15.07 9.35 3.36
C LEU A 10 13.60 8.93 3.27
N LEU A 11 13.27 7.93 2.45
CA LEU A 11 11.90 7.45 2.31
C LEU A 11 11.35 6.91 3.64
N LYS A 12 12.10 6.05 4.35
CA LYS A 12 11.70 5.51 5.67
C LYS A 12 11.39 6.63 6.67
N ALA A 13 12.17 7.70 6.66
CA ALA A 13 11.94 8.87 7.51
C ALA A 13 10.68 9.64 7.09
N GLN A 14 10.44 9.83 5.79
CA GLN A 14 9.27 10.55 5.28
C GLN A 14 7.94 9.85 5.55
N ILE A 15 7.92 8.51 5.51
CA ILE A 15 6.71 7.73 5.82
C ILE A 15 6.64 7.32 7.30
N GLU A 16 7.62 7.75 8.11
CA GLU A 16 7.74 7.45 9.54
C GLU A 16 7.61 5.94 9.85
N TYR A 17 8.14 5.09 8.97
CA TYR A 17 7.99 3.64 9.07
C TYR A 17 9.33 2.91 8.88
N GLN A 18 9.66 2.06 9.86
CA GLN A 18 10.79 1.15 9.77
C GLN A 18 10.31 -0.23 9.34
N PHE A 19 10.84 -0.72 8.22
CA PHE A 19 10.53 -2.05 7.73
C PHE A 19 11.24 -3.11 8.58
N ASN A 20 10.48 -4.03 9.16
CA ASN A 20 11.03 -5.20 9.87
C ASN A 20 11.91 -6.06 8.95
N ASN A 21 11.57 -6.12 7.66
CA ASN A 21 12.38 -6.75 6.63
C ASN A 21 12.75 -5.70 5.55
N PRO A 22 13.99 -5.19 5.54
CA PRO A 22 14.44 -4.18 4.57
C PRO A 22 14.34 -4.63 3.10
N ALA A 23 14.33 -5.94 2.83
CA ALA A 23 14.19 -6.46 1.47
C ALA A 23 12.80 -6.15 0.88
N LEU A 24 11.76 -6.01 1.71
CA LEU A 24 10.42 -5.63 1.25
C LEU A 24 10.39 -4.21 0.68
N LEU A 25 11.13 -3.27 1.28
CA LEU A 25 11.25 -1.92 0.76
C LEU A 25 11.93 -1.93 -0.62
N SER A 26 13.03 -2.69 -0.75
CA SER A 26 13.71 -2.83 -2.04
C SER A 26 12.80 -3.45 -3.10
N GLN A 27 12.03 -4.48 -2.74
CA GLN A 27 11.11 -5.14 -3.67
C GLN A 27 9.95 -4.21 -4.07
N ALA A 28 9.34 -3.50 -3.11
CA ALA A 28 8.25 -2.57 -3.37
C ALA A 28 8.64 -1.44 -4.34
N LEU A 29 9.91 -1.02 -4.33
CA LEU A 29 10.47 -0.01 -5.23
C LEU A 29 11.06 -0.58 -6.53
N THR A 30 10.93 -1.88 -6.77
CA THR A 30 11.45 -2.53 -7.97
C THR A 30 10.35 -2.70 -9.01
N HIS A 31 10.46 -1.95 -10.11
CA HIS A 31 9.55 -2.07 -11.25
C HIS A 31 9.76 -3.39 -12.01
N ARG A 32 8.69 -3.93 -12.61
CA ARG A 32 8.71 -5.19 -13.36
C ARG A 32 9.71 -5.27 -14.52
N SER A 33 10.08 -4.13 -15.12
CA SER A 33 11.07 -4.10 -16.19
C SER A 33 12.53 -4.19 -15.69
N PHE A 34 12.75 -4.00 -14.39
CA PHE A 34 14.08 -3.99 -13.80
C PHE A 34 14.51 -5.38 -13.32
N ALA A 35 13.60 -6.14 -12.70
CA ALA A 35 13.90 -7.48 -12.21
C ALA A 35 12.65 -8.38 -12.18
N ALA A 36 12.88 -9.69 -12.18
CA ALA A 36 11.82 -10.69 -12.01
C ALA A 36 11.21 -10.66 -10.59
N ASN A 37 12.04 -10.41 -9.56
CA ASN A 37 11.55 -10.15 -8.21
C ASN A 37 11.20 -8.66 -8.08
N ASN A 38 9.96 -8.33 -8.40
CA ASN A 38 9.44 -6.97 -8.47
C ASN A 38 8.25 -6.76 -7.51
N ASN A 39 7.62 -5.60 -7.62
CA ASN A 39 6.54 -5.16 -6.75
C ASN A 39 5.15 -5.73 -7.09
N GLU A 40 4.92 -6.41 -8.23
CA GLU A 40 3.57 -6.78 -8.69
C GLU A 40 2.81 -7.66 -7.66
N ARG A 41 3.50 -8.58 -6.98
CA ARG A 41 2.89 -9.39 -5.92
C ARG A 41 2.56 -8.60 -4.66
N LEU A 42 3.39 -7.61 -4.32
CA LEU A 42 3.15 -6.73 -3.18
C LEU A 42 2.02 -5.76 -3.49
N GLU A 43 1.95 -5.26 -4.72
CA GLU A 43 0.86 -4.41 -5.23
C GLU A 43 -0.48 -5.15 -5.16
N PHE A 44 -0.55 -6.38 -5.68
CA PHE A 44 -1.76 -7.20 -5.62
C PHE A 44 -2.30 -7.39 -4.19
N LEU A 45 -1.41 -7.68 -3.23
CA LEU A 45 -1.79 -7.80 -1.82
C LEU A 45 -2.18 -6.45 -1.22
N GLY A 46 -1.37 -5.42 -1.49
CA GLY A 46 -1.56 -4.07 -0.97
C GLY A 46 -2.88 -3.44 -1.39
N ASP A 47 -3.30 -3.66 -2.64
CA ASP A 47 -4.58 -3.18 -3.16
C ASP A 47 -5.76 -3.76 -2.37
N SER A 48 -5.73 -5.06 -2.07
CA SER A 48 -6.78 -5.71 -1.27
C SER A 48 -6.81 -5.19 0.17
N VAL A 49 -5.64 -4.95 0.76
CA VAL A 49 -5.51 -4.38 2.12
C VAL A 49 -6.05 -2.95 2.18
N LEU A 50 -5.66 -2.09 1.24
CA LEU A 50 -6.15 -0.72 1.18
C LEU A 50 -7.67 -0.67 0.95
N ASN A 51 -8.18 -1.49 0.02
CA ASN A 51 -9.61 -1.63 -0.23
C ASN A 51 -10.39 -1.99 1.04
N PHE A 52 -9.88 -2.94 1.84
CA PHE A 52 -10.49 -3.31 3.11
C PHE A 52 -10.48 -2.16 4.11
N ILE A 53 -9.33 -1.49 4.31
CA ILE A 53 -9.21 -0.38 5.26
C ILE A 53 -10.19 0.75 4.91
N VAL A 54 -10.26 1.13 3.63
CA VAL A 54 -11.19 2.16 3.15
C VAL A 54 -12.64 1.73 3.35
N ALA A 55 -13.00 0.50 2.96
CA ALA A 55 -14.35 -0.03 3.16
C ALA A 55 -14.74 -0.04 4.64
N HIS A 56 -13.83 -0.46 5.53
CA HIS A 56 -14.04 -0.47 6.97
C HIS A 56 -14.22 0.95 7.54
N GLN A 57 -13.44 1.93 7.08
CA GLN A 57 -13.61 3.32 7.49
C GLN A 57 -14.95 3.90 7.02
N LEU A 58 -15.35 3.66 5.77
CA LEU A 58 -16.63 4.12 5.24
C LEU A 58 -17.81 3.49 5.98
N TYR A 59 -17.74 2.18 6.25
CA TYR A 59 -18.75 1.45 7.02
C TYR A 59 -18.96 2.07 8.41
N ASN A 60 -17.87 2.34 9.14
CA ASN A 60 -17.94 2.92 10.48
C ASN A 60 -18.39 4.39 10.46
N ARG A 61 -17.98 5.17 9.45
CA ARG A 61 -18.31 6.60 9.35
C ARG A 61 -19.73 6.86 8.88
N PHE A 62 -20.29 6.00 8.02
CA PHE A 62 -21.58 6.18 7.37
C PHE A 62 -22.55 5.04 7.67
N ASN A 63 -22.83 4.81 8.96
CA ASN A 63 -23.66 3.70 9.47
C ASN A 63 -25.13 3.64 8.98
N LYS A 64 -25.60 4.65 8.24
CA LYS A 64 -26.96 4.72 7.68
C LYS A 64 -27.00 4.61 6.15
N LEU A 65 -25.85 4.66 5.48
CA LEU A 65 -25.82 4.52 4.03
C LEU A 65 -26.00 3.05 3.64
N PRO A 66 -26.81 2.76 2.61
CA PRO A 66 -26.90 1.42 2.05
C PRO A 66 -25.58 1.03 1.37
N GLU A 67 -25.36 -0.27 1.21
CA GLU A 67 -24.14 -0.84 0.62
C GLU A 67 -23.79 -0.19 -0.73
N GLY A 68 -24.77 0.01 -1.62
CA GLY A 68 -24.51 0.60 -2.95
C GLY A 68 -23.94 2.02 -2.90
N ASP A 69 -24.32 2.82 -1.91
CA ASP A 69 -23.74 4.15 -1.70
C ASP A 69 -22.33 4.08 -1.14
N LEU A 70 -22.07 3.15 -0.21
CA LEU A 70 -20.73 2.90 0.32
C LEU A 70 -19.78 2.41 -0.77
N SER A 71 -20.25 1.54 -1.66
CA SER A 71 -19.47 1.05 -2.80
C SER A 71 -19.15 2.15 -3.81
N ARG A 72 -20.08 3.08 -4.07
CA ARG A 72 -19.82 4.28 -4.90
C ARG A 72 -18.80 5.22 -4.25
N LEU A 73 -18.93 5.48 -2.94
CA LEU A 73 -17.98 6.30 -2.20
C LEU A 73 -16.58 5.69 -2.23
N ARG A 74 -16.47 4.37 -2.05
CA ARG A 74 -15.18 3.66 -2.12
C ARG A 74 -14.55 3.76 -3.51
N ALA A 75 -15.33 3.64 -4.56
CA ALA A 75 -14.84 3.72 -5.94
C ALA A 75 -14.43 5.14 -6.39
N ALA A 76 -14.82 6.17 -5.65
CA ALA A 76 -14.49 7.57 -5.94
C ALA A 76 -13.23 8.08 -5.21
N LEU A 77 -12.61 7.26 -4.37
CA LEU A 77 -11.36 7.53 -3.66
C LEU A 77 -10.16 7.00 -4.46
#